data_AF-A0A355SX66-F1
#
_entry.id   AF-A0A355SX66-F1
#
_cell.length_a   1.000
_cell.length_b   1.000
_cell.length_c   1.000
_cell.angle_alpha   90.00
_cell.angle_beta   90.00
_cell.angle_gamma   90.00
#
_symmetry.space_group_name_H-M   'P 1'
#
loop_
_entity.id
_entity.type
_entity.pdbx_description
1 polymer ?
#
loop_
_entity_poly.entity_id
_entity_poly.type
_entity_poly.pdbx_seq_one_letter_code
_entity_poly.pdbx_strand_id
1 'polypeptide(L)'
;MLLAQMPTTQIPDLPAGPALDRVRGPVDIPPFEPWQIGIITALGLLLLSLLAWGITRFIRSRRKRTRAIQPHIAALAELKTAAAHTANNDERFAVLSSLALRRYFEQRSGIPALEKTTLEFLHSLKDHPKLNAEAGTSLIQFMEQCDRVKFARASLSAAQRESLTTSAQQLIQQFEQSEDIDPSTTSQSLPPSKETMQA
;
A
#
# COMPACT_ATOMS: atom_id res chain seq x y z
N MET A 1 -17.12 -82.05 -36.38
CA MET A 1 -17.04 -80.62 -35.98
C MET A 1 -17.59 -80.51 -34.56
N LEU A 2 -16.70 -80.35 -33.57
CA LEU A 2 -17.07 -80.18 -32.16
C LEU A 2 -17.04 -78.66 -31.87
N LEU A 3 -18.20 -78.03 -31.66
CA LEU A 3 -18.27 -76.71 -31.04
C LEU A 3 -18.42 -76.94 -29.54
N ALA A 4 -17.39 -76.59 -28.77
CA ALA A 4 -17.42 -76.60 -27.32
C ALA A 4 -18.41 -75.52 -26.84
N GLN A 5 -19.55 -75.94 -26.29
CA GLN A 5 -20.41 -75.07 -25.50
C GLN A 5 -19.73 -74.84 -24.15
N MET A 6 -19.27 -73.61 -23.88
CA MET A 6 -18.78 -73.27 -22.55
C MET A 6 -19.99 -73.19 -21.61
N PRO A 7 -19.96 -73.82 -20.43
CA PRO A 7 -21.03 -73.70 -19.46
C PRO A 7 -21.17 -72.23 -19.07
N THR A 8 -22.39 -71.69 -19.14
CA THR A 8 -22.73 -70.39 -18.58
C THR A 8 -22.50 -70.46 -17.07
N THR A 9 -21.43 -69.83 -16.59
CA THR A 9 -21.17 -69.69 -15.15
C THR A 9 -22.30 -68.86 -14.54
N GLN A 10 -23.24 -69.54 -13.89
CA GLN A 10 -24.32 -68.88 -13.17
C GLN A 10 -23.71 -68.18 -11.96
N ILE A 11 -23.74 -66.84 -11.97
CA ILE A 11 -23.29 -66.03 -10.84
C ILE A 11 -24.22 -66.35 -9.66
N PRO A 12 -23.69 -66.69 -8.47
CA PRO A 12 -24.55 -66.94 -7.30
C PRO A 12 -25.35 -65.69 -6.97
N ASP A 13 -26.62 -65.87 -6.62
CA ASP A 13 -27.49 -64.77 -6.23
C ASP A 13 -26.83 -63.97 -5.10
N LEU A 14 -26.77 -62.64 -5.26
CA LEU A 14 -26.21 -61.78 -4.23
C LEU A 14 -27.03 -61.93 -2.95
N PRO A 15 -26.38 -61.96 -1.77
CA PRO A 15 -27.09 -61.97 -0.50
C PRO A 15 -28.01 -60.77 -0.42
N ALA A 16 -29.17 -60.94 0.21
CA ALA A 16 -30.13 -59.87 0.40
C ALA A 16 -29.43 -58.65 1.00
N GLY A 17 -29.44 -57.53 0.27
CA GLY A 17 -28.88 -56.28 0.73
C GLY A 17 -29.58 -55.79 2.00
N PRO A 18 -28.93 -54.94 2.80
CA PRO A 18 -29.56 -54.35 3.98
C PRO A 18 -30.86 -53.65 3.62
N ALA A 19 -31.86 -53.74 4.50
CA ALA A 19 -33.16 -53.11 4.29
C ALA A 19 -32.99 -51.61 4.01
N LEU A 20 -33.65 -51.12 2.96
CA LEU A 20 -33.66 -49.70 2.58
C LEU A 20 -34.71 -48.90 3.37
N ASP A 21 -35.21 -49.48 4.47
CA ASP A 21 -36.19 -48.89 5.38
C ASP A 21 -35.67 -47.63 6.08
N ARG A 22 -34.35 -47.44 6.14
CA ARG A 22 -33.67 -46.26 6.70
C ARG A 22 -33.36 -45.14 5.71
N VAL A 23 -33.74 -45.25 4.45
CA VAL A 23 -33.53 -44.17 3.47
C VAL A 23 -34.54 -43.05 3.75
N ARG A 24 -34.03 -41.90 4.21
CA ARG A 24 -34.86 -40.70 4.42
C ARG A 24 -35.37 -40.22 3.05
N GLY A 25 -36.69 -40.07 2.93
CA GLY A 25 -37.31 -39.55 1.70
C GLY A 25 -36.87 -38.11 1.37
N PRO A 26 -37.17 -37.62 0.15
CA PRO A 26 -36.88 -36.24 -0.23
C PRO A 26 -37.44 -35.26 0.82
N VAL A 27 -36.58 -34.36 1.30
CA VAL A 27 -37.00 -33.29 2.20
C VAL A 27 -37.53 -32.15 1.34
N ASP A 28 -38.82 -31.89 1.42
CA ASP A 28 -39.43 -30.74 0.76
C ASP A 28 -38.94 -29.45 1.43
N ILE A 29 -38.20 -28.65 0.67
CA ILE A 29 -37.79 -27.31 1.10
C ILE A 29 -38.94 -26.38 0.71
N PRO A 30 -39.66 -25.76 1.67
CA PRO A 30 -40.74 -24.85 1.32
C PRO A 30 -40.19 -23.71 0.45
N PRO A 31 -40.87 -23.33 -0.65
CA PRO A 31 -40.41 -22.25 -1.50
C PRO A 31 -40.41 -20.94 -0.69
N PHE A 32 -39.36 -20.14 -0.85
CA PHE A 32 -39.31 -18.84 -0.20
C PHE A 32 -40.40 -17.93 -0.77
N GLU A 33 -41.23 -17.39 0.10
CA GLU A 33 -42.24 -16.41 -0.28
C GLU A 33 -41.57 -15.09 -0.74
N PRO A 34 -42.18 -14.31 -1.66
CA PRO A 34 -41.57 -13.10 -2.23
C PRO A 34 -41.12 -12.08 -1.18
N TRP A 35 -41.83 -11.99 -0.04
CA TRP A 35 -41.47 -11.10 1.06
C TRP A 35 -40.18 -11.54 1.77
N GLN A 36 -39.90 -12.84 1.85
CA GLN A 36 -38.65 -13.38 2.44
C GLN A 36 -37.46 -13.03 1.56
N ILE A 37 -37.62 -13.15 0.25
CA ILE A 37 -36.62 -12.72 -0.74
C ILE A 37 -36.38 -11.20 -0.62
N GLY A 38 -37.45 -10.42 -0.46
CA GLY A 38 -37.37 -8.99 -0.20
C GLY A 38 -36.58 -8.64 1.06
N ILE A 39 -36.78 -9.37 2.16
CA ILE A 39 -36.02 -9.17 3.40
C ILE A 39 -34.56 -9.57 3.23
N ILE A 40 -34.28 -10.73 2.65
CA ILE A 40 -32.90 -11.22 2.46
C ILE A 40 -32.10 -10.27 1.56
N THR A 41 -32.71 -9.79 0.47
CA THR A 41 -32.08 -8.82 -0.44
C THR A 41 -31.85 -7.48 0.25
N ALA A 42 -32.82 -6.98 1.01
CA ALA A 42 -32.67 -5.76 1.79
C ALA A 42 -31.55 -5.88 2.85
N LEU A 43 -31.48 -7.01 3.57
CA LEU A 43 -30.43 -7.27 4.55
C LEU A 43 -29.05 -7.36 3.88
N GLY A 44 -28.97 -8.03 2.72
CA GLY A 44 -27.75 -8.13 1.93
C GLY A 44 -27.24 -6.76 1.48
N LEU A 45 -28.11 -5.91 0.94
CA LEU A 45 -27.77 -4.54 0.52
C LEU A 45 -27.36 -3.66 1.70
N LEU A 46 -28.05 -3.78 2.84
CA LEU A 46 -27.71 -3.08 4.07
C LEU A 46 -26.30 -3.47 4.53
N LEU A 47 -26.01 -4.77 4.57
CA LEU A 47 -24.70 -5.30 4.97
C LEU A 47 -23.59 -4.83 4.02
N LEU A 48 -23.85 -4.89 2.70
CA LEU A 48 -22.91 -4.40 1.67
C LEU A 48 -22.62 -2.90 1.85
N SER A 49 -23.67 -2.11 2.12
CA SER A 49 -23.57 -0.67 2.31
C SER A 49 -22.78 -0.32 3.58
N LEU A 50 -23.02 -1.04 4.69
CA LEU A 50 -22.25 -0.87 5.92
C LEU A 50 -20.78 -1.26 5.72
N LEU A 51 -20.51 -2.33 4.99
CA LEU A 51 -19.16 -2.79 4.72
C LEU A 51 -18.41 -1.78 3.83
N ALA A 52 -19.05 -1.32 2.75
CA ALA A 52 -18.50 -0.27 1.88
C ALA A 52 -18.26 1.04 2.66
N TRP A 53 -19.20 1.45 3.51
CA TRP A 53 -19.03 2.61 4.38
C TRP A 53 -17.87 2.43 5.38
N GLY A 54 -17.76 1.27 6.01
CA GLY A 54 -16.66 0.94 6.92
C GLY A 54 -15.29 0.98 6.23
N ILE A 55 -15.18 0.33 5.06
CA ILE A 55 -13.95 0.32 4.24
C ILE A 55 -13.59 1.74 3.79
N THR A 56 -14.54 2.48 3.22
CA THR A 56 -14.27 3.86 2.75
C THR A 56 -13.92 4.79 3.90
N ARG A 57 -14.56 4.66 5.07
CA ARG A 57 -14.23 5.43 6.27
C ARG A 57 -12.85 5.06 6.81
N PHE A 58 -12.47 3.79 6.80
CA PHE A 58 -11.15 3.33 7.22
C PHE A 58 -10.05 3.86 6.31
N ILE A 59 -10.23 3.76 4.99
CA ILE A 59 -9.29 4.29 4.00
C ILE A 59 -9.18 5.81 4.13
N ARG A 60 -10.31 6.53 4.24
CA ARG A 60 -10.31 7.99 4.46
C ARG A 60 -9.66 8.38 5.79
N SER A 61 -9.86 7.61 6.86
CA SER A 61 -9.26 7.87 8.17
C SER A 61 -7.75 7.69 8.13
N ARG A 62 -7.25 6.65 7.45
CA ARG A 62 -5.81 6.50 7.20
C ARG A 62 -5.26 7.68 6.40
N ARG A 63 -5.90 8.07 5.28
CA ARG A 63 -5.51 9.25 4.51
C ARG A 63 -5.54 10.55 5.32
N LYS A 64 -6.51 10.72 6.23
CA LYS A 64 -6.61 11.90 7.11
C LYS A 64 -5.56 11.90 8.23
N ARG A 65 -5.24 10.76 8.85
CA ARG A 65 -4.13 10.66 9.82
C ARG A 65 -2.78 10.94 9.16
N THR A 66 -2.59 10.45 7.95
CA THR A 66 -1.42 10.77 7.11
C THR A 66 -1.36 12.24 6.71
N ARG A 67 -2.50 12.95 6.65
CA ARG A 67 -2.54 14.40 6.43
C ARG A 67 -2.33 15.22 7.71
N ALA A 68 -2.73 14.67 8.86
CA ALA A 68 -2.66 15.35 10.16
C ALA A 68 -1.26 15.32 10.78
N ILE A 69 -0.47 14.28 10.51
CA ILE A 69 0.98 14.28 10.75
C ILE A 69 1.61 14.75 9.46
N GLN A 70 2.27 15.91 9.44
CA GLN A 70 2.94 16.38 8.24
C GLN A 70 3.88 15.27 7.73
N PRO A 71 3.78 14.84 6.46
CA PRO A 71 4.48 13.67 5.93
C PRO A 71 6.00 13.79 6.11
N HIS A 72 6.54 15.01 6.05
CA HIS A 72 7.94 15.28 6.34
C HIS A 72 8.34 14.94 7.79
N ILE A 73 7.50 15.25 8.78
CA ILE A 73 7.78 14.97 10.21
C ILE A 73 7.80 13.46 10.44
N ALA A 74 6.84 12.73 9.85
CA ALA A 74 6.78 11.28 9.94
C ALA A 74 8.02 10.62 9.30
N ALA A 75 8.40 11.05 8.10
CA ALA A 75 9.56 10.52 7.39
C ALA A 75 10.88 10.79 8.14
N LEU A 76 11.05 12.01 8.69
CA LEU A 76 12.22 12.37 9.50
C LEU A 76 12.29 11.57 10.81
N ALA A 77 11.14 11.33 11.45
CA ALA A 77 11.07 10.47 12.64
C ALA A 77 11.40 9.02 12.30
N GLU A 78 10.87 8.48 11.20
CA GLU A 78 11.18 7.13 10.72
C GLU A 78 12.69 6.97 10.41
N LEU A 79 13.32 7.95 9.75
CA LEU A 79 14.76 7.95 9.50
C LEU A 79 15.59 7.98 10.80
N LYS A 80 15.21 8.82 11.77
CA LYS A 80 15.90 8.90 13.07
C LYS A 80 15.76 7.59 13.86
N THR A 81 14.57 7.01 13.89
CA THR A 81 14.34 5.71 14.56
C THR A 81 15.10 4.59 13.85
N ALA A 82 15.16 4.60 12.52
CA ALA A 82 15.97 3.66 11.75
C ALA A 82 17.44 3.76 12.15
N ALA A 83 18.02 4.96 12.17
CA ALA A 83 19.41 5.17 12.58
C ALA A 83 19.69 4.68 14.01
N ALA A 84 18.80 4.98 14.96
CA ALA A 84 18.96 4.60 16.37
C ALA A 84 18.83 3.08 16.61
N HIS A 85 17.86 2.42 15.99
CA HIS A 85 17.57 1.00 16.23
C HIS A 85 18.42 0.02 15.42
N THR A 86 19.26 0.52 14.51
CA THR A 86 20.04 -0.34 13.61
C THR A 86 21.54 -0.06 13.67
N ALA A 87 22.04 0.50 14.78
CA ALA A 87 23.46 0.85 14.96
C ALA A 87 24.44 -0.26 14.55
N ASN A 88 24.08 -1.53 14.78
CA ASN A 88 24.91 -2.71 14.44
C ASN A 88 24.43 -3.49 13.19
N ASN A 89 23.47 -2.95 12.43
CA ASN A 89 22.90 -3.65 11.27
C ASN A 89 22.69 -2.68 10.09
N ASP A 90 23.70 -2.62 9.22
CA ASP A 90 23.71 -1.76 8.02
C ASP A 90 22.62 -2.13 7.01
N GLU A 91 22.33 -3.42 6.85
CA GLU A 91 21.28 -3.92 5.97
C GLU A 91 19.91 -3.40 6.42
N ARG A 92 19.59 -3.58 7.71
CA ARG A 92 18.33 -3.13 8.28
C ARG A 92 18.19 -1.61 8.23
N PHE A 93 19.29 -0.88 8.39
CA PHE A 93 19.33 0.56 8.20
C PHE A 93 18.97 0.97 6.77
N ALA A 94 19.61 0.37 5.76
CA ALA A 94 19.36 0.67 4.37
C ALA A 94 17.92 0.32 3.94
N VAL A 95 17.38 -0.80 4.42
CA VAL A 95 15.97 -1.17 4.20
C VAL A 95 15.03 -0.11 4.77
N LEU A 96 15.15 0.19 6.07
CA LEU A 96 14.24 1.12 6.74
C LEU A 96 14.35 2.55 6.18
N SER A 97 15.58 3.01 5.90
CA SER A 97 15.80 4.36 5.33
C SER A 97 15.21 4.48 3.93
N SER A 98 15.35 3.44 3.10
CA SER A 98 14.74 3.45 1.78
C SER A 98 13.21 3.39 1.81
N LEU A 99 12.62 2.65 2.77
CA LEU A 99 11.17 2.59 2.97
C LEU A 99 10.62 3.93 3.47
N ALA A 100 11.30 4.58 4.40
CA ALA A 100 10.91 5.90 4.90
C ALA A 100 10.85 6.93 3.76
N LEU A 101 11.88 6.95 2.90
CA LEU A 101 11.93 7.89 1.78
C LEU A 101 10.87 7.56 0.71
N ARG A 102 10.65 6.28 0.39
CA ARG A 102 9.57 5.87 -0.53
C ARG A 102 8.18 6.24 0.00
N ARG A 103 7.91 6.01 1.29
CA ARG A 103 6.65 6.43 1.93
C ARG A 103 6.44 7.94 1.84
N TYR A 104 7.50 8.71 2.08
CA TYR A 104 7.46 10.16 1.96
C TYR A 104 7.03 10.59 0.56
N PHE A 105 7.72 10.10 -0.48
CA PHE A 105 7.40 10.47 -1.85
C PHE A 105 6.03 9.94 -2.29
N GLU A 106 5.61 8.76 -1.85
CA GLU A 106 4.27 8.25 -2.14
C GLU A 106 3.17 9.15 -1.59
N GLN A 107 3.36 9.65 -0.37
CA GLN A 107 2.40 10.56 0.26
C GLN A 107 2.39 11.95 -0.40
N ARG A 108 3.55 12.46 -0.85
CA ARG A 108 3.66 13.84 -1.36
C ARG A 108 3.47 13.98 -2.87
N SER A 109 3.94 13.01 -3.65
CA SER A 109 3.78 12.97 -5.12
C SER A 109 2.56 12.18 -5.59
N GLY A 110 1.97 11.35 -4.72
CA GLY A 110 0.86 10.46 -5.10
C GLY A 110 1.28 9.27 -5.97
N ILE A 111 2.57 9.07 -6.20
CA ILE A 111 3.12 7.94 -6.96
C ILE A 111 3.23 6.72 -6.02
N PRO A 112 2.73 5.53 -6.40
CA PRO A 112 2.82 4.34 -5.55
C PRO A 112 4.27 3.81 -5.47
N ALA A 113 5.12 4.44 -4.65
CA ALA A 113 6.55 4.16 -4.58
C ALA A 113 6.86 2.83 -3.85
N LEU A 114 5.97 2.36 -2.97
CA LEU A 114 6.12 1.08 -2.29
C LEU A 114 5.78 -0.13 -3.17
N GLU A 115 4.91 0.04 -4.17
CA GLU A 115 4.51 -1.03 -5.09
C GLU A 115 5.43 -1.13 -6.33
N LYS A 116 6.36 -0.18 -6.48
CA LYS A 116 7.26 -0.07 -7.61
C LYS A 116 8.68 -0.52 -7.27
N THR A 117 9.40 -1.00 -8.28
CA THR A 117 10.85 -1.23 -8.16
C THR A 117 11.61 0.09 -7.99
N THR A 118 12.87 0.06 -7.52
CA THR A 118 13.68 1.30 -7.38
C THR A 118 13.77 2.08 -8.70
N LEU A 119 13.98 1.37 -9.82
CA LEU A 119 14.07 1.97 -11.15
C LEU A 119 12.77 2.63 -11.59
N GLU A 120 11.63 1.95 -11.43
CA GLU A 120 10.32 2.50 -11.78
C GLU A 120 9.93 3.69 -10.91
N PHE A 121 10.28 3.66 -9.62
CA PHE A 121 10.09 4.78 -8.70
C PHE A 121 10.90 6.00 -9.16
N LEU A 122 12.20 5.83 -9.40
CA LEU A 122 13.08 6.92 -9.86
C LEU A 122 12.63 7.47 -11.22
N HIS A 123 12.22 6.60 -12.15
CA HIS A 123 11.70 7.01 -13.45
C HIS A 123 10.41 7.82 -13.31
N SER A 124 9.48 7.37 -12.46
CA SER A 124 8.21 8.07 -12.22
C SER A 124 8.41 9.46 -11.59
N LEU A 125 9.49 9.64 -10.82
CA LEU A 125 9.78 10.90 -10.15
C LEU A 125 10.65 11.86 -10.98
N LYS A 126 11.32 11.36 -12.04
CA LYS A 126 12.23 12.14 -12.89
C LYS A 126 11.57 13.35 -13.53
N ASP A 127 10.33 13.19 -13.98
CA ASP A 127 9.57 14.24 -14.67
C ASP A 127 8.67 15.03 -13.69
N HIS A 128 8.83 14.84 -12.38
CA HIS A 128 8.01 15.51 -11.39
C HIS A 128 8.41 16.99 -11.30
N PRO A 129 7.49 17.96 -11.48
CA PRO A 129 7.83 19.39 -11.60
C PRO A 129 8.46 19.99 -10.33
N LYS A 130 8.30 19.32 -9.19
CA LYS A 130 8.86 19.73 -7.90
C LYS A 130 10.24 19.15 -7.59
N LEU A 131 10.75 18.23 -8.43
CA LEU A 131 12.07 17.64 -8.26
C LEU A 131 13.05 18.36 -9.17
N ASN A 132 13.94 19.18 -8.61
CA ASN A 132 15.00 19.79 -9.41
C ASN A 132 16.08 18.74 -9.79
N ALA A 133 16.91 19.06 -10.78
CA ALA A 133 17.91 18.13 -11.30
C ALA A 133 18.92 17.66 -10.23
N GLU A 134 19.27 18.53 -9.29
CA GLU A 134 20.18 18.23 -8.19
C GLU A 134 19.56 17.26 -7.17
N ALA A 135 18.31 17.49 -6.75
CA ALA A 135 17.57 16.57 -5.88
C ALA A 135 17.35 15.22 -6.56
N GLY A 136 17.07 15.21 -7.86
CA GLY A 136 16.95 13.97 -8.63
C GLY A 136 18.24 13.16 -8.61
N THR A 137 19.38 13.81 -8.81
CA THR A 137 20.70 13.15 -8.76
C THR A 137 20.99 12.62 -7.35
N SER A 138 20.75 13.42 -6.31
CA SER A 138 20.93 13.01 -4.92
C SER A 138 20.02 11.84 -4.52
N LEU A 139 18.78 11.82 -5.01
CA LEU A 139 17.84 10.72 -4.77
C LEU A 139 18.30 9.41 -5.42
N ILE A 140 18.82 9.48 -6.65
CA ILE A 140 19.38 8.31 -7.35
C ILE A 140 20.56 7.76 -6.53
N GLN A 141 21.51 8.62 -6.14
CA GLN A 141 22.68 8.22 -5.36
C GLN A 141 22.29 7.60 -4.01
N PHE A 142 21.32 8.18 -3.31
CA PHE A 142 20.82 7.64 -2.05
C PHE A 142 20.19 6.24 -2.22
N MET A 143 19.35 6.07 -3.26
CA MET A 143 18.73 4.77 -3.56
C MET A 143 19.77 3.72 -3.93
N GLU A 144 20.76 4.06 -4.75
CA GLU A 144 21.85 3.16 -5.14
C GLU A 144 22.69 2.73 -3.94
N GLN A 145 23.03 3.66 -3.04
CA GLN A 145 23.77 3.34 -1.81
C GLN A 145 22.97 2.39 -0.91
N CYS A 146 21.66 2.62 -0.76
CA CYS A 146 20.79 1.71 -0.02
C CYS A 146 20.77 0.32 -0.68
N ASP A 147 20.65 0.24 -2.00
CA ASP A 147 20.53 -1.03 -2.72
C ASP A 147 21.84 -1.83 -2.73
N ARG A 148 23.01 -1.17 -2.76
CA ARG A 148 24.31 -1.85 -2.54
C ARG A 148 24.39 -2.54 -1.19
N VAL A 149 23.88 -1.91 -0.14
CA VAL A 149 23.92 -2.48 1.20
C VAL A 149 22.93 -3.65 1.33
N LYS A 150 21.71 -3.49 0.78
CA LYS A 150 20.67 -4.54 0.78
C LYS A 150 21.05 -5.79 -0.01
N PHE A 151 21.63 -5.61 -1.20
CA PHE A 151 21.80 -6.69 -2.16
C PHE A 151 23.25 -7.15 -2.32
N ALA A 152 24.23 -6.25 -2.14
CA ALA A 152 25.65 -6.57 -2.29
C ALA A 152 26.37 -6.77 -0.94
N ARG A 153 25.64 -6.76 0.19
CA ARG A 153 26.20 -6.88 1.55
C ARG A 153 27.35 -5.91 1.84
N ALA A 154 27.32 -4.74 1.21
CA ALA A 154 28.28 -3.69 1.51
C ALA A 154 28.10 -3.22 2.96
N SER A 155 29.19 -3.00 3.67
CA SER A 155 29.17 -2.37 4.99
C SER A 155 29.17 -0.86 4.87
N LEU A 156 28.55 -0.19 5.84
CA LEU A 156 28.56 1.27 5.94
C LEU A 156 29.43 1.67 7.14
N SER A 157 30.37 2.58 6.93
CA SER A 157 31.02 3.24 8.05
C SER A 157 30.04 4.18 8.77
N ALA A 158 30.32 4.50 10.04
CA ALA A 158 29.50 5.45 10.80
C ALA A 158 29.33 6.79 10.06
N ALA A 159 30.39 7.29 9.41
CA ALA A 159 30.35 8.52 8.63
C ALA A 159 29.46 8.40 7.37
N GLN A 160 29.46 7.23 6.71
CA GLN A 160 28.58 6.99 5.56
C GLN A 160 27.11 6.89 5.98
N ARG A 161 26.82 6.30 7.16
CA ARG A 161 25.46 6.25 7.71
C ARG A 161 24.93 7.62 8.05
N GLU A 162 25.76 8.46 8.65
CA GLU A 162 25.42 9.86 8.94
C GLU A 162 25.19 10.64 7.65
N SER A 163 26.09 10.51 6.67
CA SER A 163 25.94 11.14 5.34
C SER A 163 24.66 10.71 4.63
N LEU A 164 24.33 9.42 4.62
CA LEU A 164 23.06 8.89 4.08
C LEU A 164 21.84 9.49 4.78
N THR A 165 21.90 9.58 6.11
CA THR A 165 20.80 10.15 6.91
C THR A 165 20.62 11.62 6.57
N THR A 166 21.71 12.40 6.54
CA THR A 166 21.67 13.83 6.20
C THR A 166 21.19 14.06 4.76
N SER A 167 21.65 13.25 3.80
CA SER A 167 21.19 13.31 2.42
C SER A 167 19.68 13.07 2.30
N ALA A 168 19.14 12.06 3.00
CA ALA A 168 17.70 11.81 3.05
C ALA A 168 16.91 12.99 3.67
N GLN A 169 17.44 13.60 4.73
CA GLN A 169 16.82 14.77 5.36
C GLN A 169 16.80 15.99 4.43
N GLN A 170 17.91 16.25 3.73
CA GLN A 170 18.01 17.34 2.75
C GLN A 170 17.03 17.14 1.59
N LEU A 171 16.92 15.91 1.05
CA LEU A 171 15.96 15.57 0.01
C LEU A 171 14.52 15.87 0.41
N ILE A 172 14.12 15.48 1.63
CA ILE A 172 12.79 15.76 2.17
C ILE A 172 12.57 17.28 2.29
N GLN A 173 13.53 18.01 2.86
CA GLN A 173 13.41 19.46 3.06
C GLN A 173 13.32 20.21 1.73
N GLN A 174 14.14 19.85 0.74
CA GLN A 174 14.16 20.50 -0.56
C GLN A 174 12.87 20.26 -1.35
N PHE A 175 12.27 19.07 -1.21
CA PHE A 175 10.99 18.75 -1.83
C PHE A 175 9.84 19.57 -1.20
N GLU A 176 9.82 19.74 0.12
CA GLU A 176 8.84 20.60 0.80
C GLU A 176 9.01 22.09 0.46
N GLN A 177 10.24 22.61 0.39
CA GLN A 177 10.50 24.01 0.04
C GLN A 177 10.01 24.37 -1.36
N SER A 178 9.98 23.39 -2.27
CA SER A 178 9.44 23.56 -3.62
C SER A 178 7.90 23.60 -3.64
N GLU A 179 7.22 23.37 -2.50
CA GLU A 179 5.76 23.37 -2.39
C GLU A 179 5.15 24.67 -1.89
N ASP A 180 5.93 25.49 -1.17
CA ASP A 180 5.49 26.82 -0.76
C ASP A 180 5.53 27.84 -1.91
N ILE A 181 6.05 27.47 -3.08
CA ILE A 181 6.03 28.29 -4.30
C ILE A 181 4.74 27.99 -5.08
N ASP A 182 3.58 28.18 -4.46
CA ASP A 182 2.31 28.27 -5.16
C ASP A 182 2.08 29.74 -5.58
N PRO A 183 1.91 30.08 -6.87
CA PRO A 183 1.62 31.43 -7.34
C PRO A 183 0.32 32.06 -6.80
N SER A 184 -0.48 31.33 -6.02
CA SER A 184 -1.71 31.83 -5.41
C SER A 184 -1.52 32.78 -4.21
N THR A 185 -0.30 32.92 -3.65
CA THR A 185 -0.05 33.80 -2.47
C THR A 185 0.34 35.24 -2.82
N THR A 186 0.64 35.59 -4.08
CA THR A 186 1.09 36.96 -4.44
C THR A 186 -0.05 37.99 -4.54
N SER A 187 -1.33 37.61 -4.50
CA SER A 187 -2.44 38.57 -4.67
C SER A 187 -3.02 39.19 -3.38
N GLN A 188 -2.41 39.04 -2.21
CA GLN A 188 -2.92 39.65 -0.96
C GLN A 188 -1.93 40.50 -0.16
N SER A 189 -0.85 41.02 -0.75
CA SER A 189 -0.04 42.07 -0.12
C SER A 189 0.01 43.35 -0.94
N LEU A 190 -1.13 44.04 -1.03
CA LEU A 190 -1.10 45.49 -1.24
C LEU A 190 -1.13 46.15 0.15
N PRO A 191 -0.07 46.83 0.61
CA PRO A 191 -0.15 47.60 1.85
C PRO A 191 -1.13 48.77 1.63
N PRO A 192 -1.95 49.15 2.62
CA PRO A 192 -2.60 50.45 2.58
C PRO A 192 -1.49 51.51 2.72
N SER A 193 -1.19 52.17 1.60
CA SER A 193 -0.38 53.38 1.58
C SER A 193 -0.96 54.37 2.57
N LYS A 194 -0.23 54.61 3.66
CA LYS A 194 -0.42 55.79 4.49
C LYS A 194 0.11 56.98 3.69
N GLU A 195 -0.79 57.81 3.15
CA GLU A 195 -0.48 59.21 2.90
C GLU A 195 -1.48 60.07 3.66
N THR A 196 -0.96 60.65 4.73
CA THR A 196 -1.54 61.73 5.52
C THR A 196 -1.14 63.06 4.86
N MET A 197 -2.11 64.00 4.80
CA MET A 197 -1.94 65.47 4.72
C MET A 197 -1.32 66.08 3.46
N GLN A 198 -2.11 66.86 2.71
CA GLN A 198 -2.14 68.35 2.77
C GLN A 198 -2.85 68.95 1.54
N ALA A 199 -3.99 69.63 1.77
CA ALA A 199 -4.36 70.97 1.27
C ALA A 199 -5.83 71.23 1.60
#